data_AF-A0A5N9CM67-F1
#
_entry.id   AF-A0A5N9CM67-F1
#
_cell.length_a   1.000
_cell.length_b   1.000
_cell.length_c   1.000
_cell.angle_alpha   90.00
_cell.angle_beta   90.00
_cell.angle_gamma   90.00
#
_symmetry.space_group_name_H-M   'P 1'
#
loop_
_entity.id
_entity.type
_entity.pdbx_description
1 polymer ?
#
loop_
_entity_poly.entity_id
_entity_poly.type
_entity_poly.pdbx_seq_one_letter_code
_entity_poly.pdbx_strand_id
1 'polypeptide(L)'
;MECKEALQENDGDPEKAMAFLREKGFAQAAKRSDRETSQGLIESYIHTGGRVGALIELGCETDFVARTEDFQELAHEIAMQVAAMAPKYISIDDKDSDDDNPDAQVVLLEQPYIKDSSKSIHDLIQELAAKVGENVRVVRFSRLGLGE
;
A
#
# COMPACT_ATOMS: atom_id res chain seq x y z
N MET A 1 -18.13 6.92 -15.99
CA MET A 1 -17.76 7.65 -17.23
C MET A 1 -16.38 8.30 -17.13
N GLU A 2 -15.53 7.91 -16.17
CA GLU A 2 -14.29 8.64 -15.89
C GLU A 2 -13.24 8.54 -17.00
N CYS A 3 -13.12 7.39 -17.69
CA CYS A 3 -12.20 7.26 -18.82
C CYS A 3 -12.56 8.21 -19.99
N LYS A 4 -13.86 8.43 -20.22
CA LYS A 4 -14.32 9.36 -21.26
C LYS A 4 -13.99 10.80 -20.88
N GLU A 5 -14.27 11.19 -19.63
CA GLU A 5 -13.92 12.51 -19.11
C GLU A 5 -12.42 12.75 -19.19
N ALA A 6 -11.60 11.79 -18.74
CA ALA A 6 -10.15 11.92 -18.78
C ALA A 6 -9.61 12.11 -20.20
N LEU A 7 -10.14 11.37 -21.19
CA LEU A 7 -9.77 11.58 -22.58
C LEU A 7 -10.24 12.94 -23.11
N GLN A 8 -11.43 13.40 -22.73
CA GLN A 8 -11.95 14.71 -23.16
C GLN A 8 -11.14 15.88 -22.59
N GLU A 9 -10.75 15.81 -21.32
CA GLU A 9 -9.93 16.84 -20.65
C GLU A 9 -8.48 16.86 -21.14
N ASN A 10 -8.01 15.79 -21.78
CA ASN A 10 -6.64 15.65 -22.25
C ASN A 10 -6.55 15.49 -23.78
N ASP A 11 -7.50 16.08 -24.52
CA ASP A 11 -7.51 16.13 -26.00
C ASP A 11 -7.38 14.75 -26.69
N GLY A 12 -7.84 13.69 -26.04
CA GLY A 12 -7.76 12.30 -26.52
C GLY A 12 -6.39 11.65 -26.34
N ASP A 13 -5.43 12.31 -25.68
CA ASP A 13 -4.11 11.76 -25.38
C ASP A 13 -4.21 10.69 -24.28
N PRO A 14 -3.93 9.40 -24.59
CA PRO A 14 -4.09 8.34 -23.63
C PRO A 14 -3.07 8.40 -22.49
N GLU A 15 -1.84 8.87 -22.74
CA GLU A 15 -0.80 8.95 -21.70
C GLU A 15 -1.16 10.01 -20.66
N LYS A 16 -1.58 11.19 -21.13
CA LYS A 16 -2.04 12.27 -20.23
C LYS A 16 -3.33 11.90 -19.52
N ALA A 17 -4.27 11.23 -20.22
CA ALA A 17 -5.51 10.77 -19.60
C ALA A 17 -5.23 9.73 -18.48
N MET A 18 -4.27 8.82 -18.68
CA MET A 18 -3.85 7.87 -17.64
C MET A 18 -3.22 8.58 -16.44
N ALA A 19 -2.33 9.56 -16.68
CA ALA A 19 -1.74 10.36 -15.61
C ALA A 19 -2.81 11.14 -14.81
N PHE A 20 -3.75 11.77 -15.52
CA PHE A 20 -4.88 12.47 -14.92
C PHE A 20 -5.77 11.55 -14.08
N LEU A 21 -6.08 10.34 -14.58
CA LEU A 21 -6.86 9.35 -13.82
C LEU A 21 -6.13 8.88 -12.57
N ARG A 22 -4.80 8.70 -12.63
CA ARG A 22 -3.98 8.32 -11.48
C ARG A 22 -4.03 9.39 -10.39
N GLU A 23 -3.78 10.65 -10.77
CA GLU A 23 -3.83 11.78 -9.83
C GLU A 23 -5.23 11.98 -9.23
N LYS A 24 -6.27 11.94 -10.07
CA LYS A 24 -7.68 12.01 -9.62
C LYS A 24 -8.01 10.85 -8.69
N GLY A 25 -7.54 9.65 -9.00
CA GLY A 25 -7.70 8.45 -8.18
C GLY A 25 -7.11 8.63 -6.79
N PHE A 26 -5.88 9.12 -6.70
CA PHE A 26 -5.20 9.38 -5.42
C PHE A 26 -5.96 10.42 -4.59
N ALA A 27 -6.42 11.51 -5.23
CA ALA A 27 -7.21 12.52 -4.55
C ALA A 27 -8.56 11.96 -4.04
N GLN A 28 -9.16 10.99 -4.72
CA GLN A 28 -10.38 10.32 -4.24
C GLN A 28 -10.09 9.34 -3.10
N ALA A 29 -9.03 8.55 -3.20
CA ALA A 29 -8.61 7.60 -2.18
C ALA A 29 -8.22 8.31 -0.87
N ALA A 30 -7.50 9.43 -0.95
CA ALA A 30 -7.19 10.27 0.20
C ALA A 30 -8.45 10.79 0.93
N LYS A 31 -9.55 11.09 0.22
CA LYS A 31 -10.82 11.50 0.86
C LYS A 31 -11.52 10.37 1.61
N ARG A 32 -11.06 9.13 1.46
CA ARG A 32 -11.63 7.92 2.06
C ARG A 32 -10.74 7.33 3.16
N SER A 33 -9.54 7.88 3.39
CA SER A 33 -8.58 7.35 4.37
C SER A 33 -9.14 7.22 5.79
N ASP A 34 -10.08 8.09 6.16
CA ASP A 34 -10.68 8.13 7.49
C ASP A 34 -11.84 7.14 7.66
N ARG A 35 -12.26 6.45 6.58
CA ARG A 35 -13.34 5.46 6.66
C ARG A 35 -12.88 4.23 7.43
N GLU A 36 -13.79 3.65 8.20
CA GLU A 36 -13.50 2.44 8.96
C GLU A 36 -13.25 1.25 8.02
N THR A 37 -12.20 0.48 8.31
CA THR A 37 -11.87 -0.76 7.60
C THR A 37 -12.09 -1.94 8.55
N SER A 38 -13.27 -2.56 8.45
CA SER A 38 -13.67 -3.68 9.33
C SER A 38 -13.45 -5.06 8.71
N GLN A 39 -13.05 -5.10 7.43
CA GLN A 39 -12.75 -6.29 6.66
C GLN A 39 -11.28 -6.24 6.20
N GLY A 40 -10.77 -7.33 5.64
CA GLY A 40 -9.39 -7.38 5.18
C GLY A 40 -8.81 -8.78 5.09
N LEU A 41 -7.49 -8.84 5.07
CA LEU A 41 -6.71 -10.07 5.00
C LEU A 41 -5.54 -10.03 5.99
N ILE A 42 -5.33 -11.15 6.67
CA ILE A 42 -4.06 -11.44 7.34
C ILE A 42 -3.18 -12.22 6.35
N GLU A 43 -2.04 -11.66 5.98
CA GLU A 43 -1.11 -12.29 5.04
C GLU A 43 0.23 -12.56 5.73
N SER A 44 0.80 -13.73 5.46
CA SER A 44 2.10 -14.14 5.99
C SER A 44 3.08 -14.39 4.86
N TYR A 45 4.28 -13.85 4.98
CA TYR A 45 5.39 -14.13 4.09
C TYR A 45 6.54 -14.77 4.87
N ILE A 46 7.01 -15.94 4.41
CA ILE A 46 8.20 -16.60 4.95
C ILE A 46 9.25 -16.61 3.86
N HIS A 47 10.36 -15.92 4.08
CA HIS A 47 11.43 -15.86 3.10
C HIS A 47 12.11 -17.22 2.95
N THR A 48 12.72 -17.44 1.78
CA THR A 48 13.43 -18.69 1.48
C THR A 48 14.46 -19.03 2.56
N GLY A 49 14.47 -20.28 3.01
CA GLY A 49 15.29 -20.74 4.13
C GLY A 49 14.70 -20.50 5.52
N GLY A 50 13.53 -19.86 5.65
CA GLY A 50 12.75 -19.79 6.89
C GLY A 50 13.38 -18.96 8.03
N ARG A 51 14.36 -18.11 7.71
CA ARG A 51 15.07 -17.29 8.71
C ARG A 51 14.43 -15.94 8.98
N VAL A 52 13.59 -15.46 8.06
CA VAL A 52 12.87 -14.20 8.18
C VAL A 52 11.42 -14.44 7.77
N GLY A 53 10.50 -13.92 8.56
CA GLY A 53 9.07 -13.94 8.27
C GLY A 53 8.41 -12.62 8.63
N ALA A 54 7.32 -12.32 7.93
CA ALA A 54 6.46 -11.18 8.22
C ALA A 54 4.99 -11.61 8.24
N LEU A 55 4.22 -10.97 9.09
CA LEU A 55 2.76 -11.07 9.15
C LEU A 55 2.20 -9.67 9.05
N ILE A 56 1.20 -9.46 8.19
CA ILE A 56 0.53 -8.16 8.07
C ILE A 56 -0.98 -8.33 8.18
N GLU A 57 -1.65 -7.25 8.57
CA GLU A 57 -3.09 -7.08 8.43
C GLU A 57 -3.34 -5.92 7.47
N LEU A 58 -3.89 -6.24 6.30
CA LEU A 58 -4.34 -5.26 5.32
C LEU A 58 -5.86 -5.12 5.43
N GLY A 59 -6.34 -3.93 5.76
CA GLY A 59 -7.76 -3.63 5.95
C GLY A 59 -8.41 -3.03 4.71
N CYS A 60 -9.69 -3.34 4.50
CA CYS A 60 -10.61 -2.73 3.55
C CYS A 60 -12.02 -2.55 4.13
N GLU A 61 -12.94 -1.92 3.39
CA GLU A 61 -14.31 -1.67 3.86
C GLU A 61 -15.17 -2.95 3.75
N THR A 62 -15.00 -3.76 2.69
CA THR A 62 -15.85 -4.94 2.43
C THR A 62 -15.07 -6.25 2.22
N ASP A 63 -15.73 -7.39 2.52
CA ASP A 63 -15.16 -8.72 2.31
C ASP A 63 -15.06 -9.09 0.83
N PHE A 64 -15.83 -8.43 -0.04
CA PHE A 64 -15.74 -8.56 -1.48
C PHE A 64 -14.37 -8.11 -2.00
N VAL A 65 -13.89 -6.93 -1.57
CA VAL A 65 -12.56 -6.42 -1.95
C VAL A 65 -11.46 -7.31 -1.39
N ALA A 66 -11.58 -7.77 -0.15
CA ALA A 66 -10.58 -8.64 0.50
C ALA A 66 -10.33 -9.97 -0.25
N ARG A 67 -11.28 -10.42 -1.08
CA ARG A 67 -11.19 -11.66 -1.87
C ARG A 67 -10.72 -11.45 -3.31
N THR A 68 -10.47 -10.21 -3.72
CA THR A 68 -9.95 -9.92 -5.07
C THR A 68 -8.47 -10.30 -5.18
N GLU A 69 -8.06 -10.75 -6.36
CA GLU A 69 -6.66 -11.10 -6.64
C GLU A 69 -5.73 -9.90 -6.41
N ASP A 70 -6.13 -8.70 -6.85
CA ASP A 70 -5.34 -7.48 -6.66
C ASP A 70 -5.08 -7.17 -5.17
N PHE A 71 -6.09 -7.37 -4.31
CA PHE A 71 -5.94 -7.11 -2.87
C PHE A 71 -5.04 -8.15 -2.18
N GLN A 72 -5.20 -9.43 -2.56
CA GLN A 72 -4.36 -10.52 -2.07
C GLN A 72 -2.90 -10.35 -2.52
N GLU A 73 -2.69 -9.96 -3.77
CA GLU A 73 -1.37 -9.66 -4.31
C GLU A 73 -0.73 -8.49 -3.57
N LEU A 74 -1.44 -7.37 -3.38
CA LEU A 74 -0.90 -6.23 -2.62
C LEU A 74 -0.52 -6.63 -1.19
N ALA A 75 -1.35 -7.42 -0.51
CA ALA A 75 -1.05 -7.91 0.84
C ALA A 75 0.24 -8.75 0.83
N HIS A 76 0.41 -9.63 -0.16
CA HIS A 76 1.61 -10.46 -0.30
C HIS A 76 2.85 -9.61 -0.56
N GLU A 77 2.74 -8.60 -1.43
CA GLU A 77 3.82 -7.67 -1.76
C GLU A 77 4.25 -6.85 -0.55
N ILE A 78 3.30 -6.34 0.25
CA ILE A 78 3.59 -5.61 1.49
C ILE A 78 4.21 -6.55 2.53
N ALA A 79 3.77 -7.80 2.64
CA ALA A 79 4.39 -8.77 3.56
C ALA A 79 5.85 -9.06 3.17
N MET A 80 6.13 -9.21 1.87
CA MET A 80 7.50 -9.36 1.36
C MET A 80 8.33 -8.10 1.57
N GLN A 81 7.75 -6.91 1.36
CA GLN A 81 8.38 -5.62 1.66
C GLN A 81 8.78 -5.55 3.13
N VAL A 82 7.86 -5.83 4.06
CA VAL A 82 8.14 -5.79 5.50
C VAL A 82 9.29 -6.74 5.81
N ALA A 83 9.24 -7.99 5.33
CA ALA A 83 10.31 -8.97 5.57
C ALA A 83 11.69 -8.47 5.09
N ALA A 84 11.75 -7.83 3.91
CA ALA A 84 12.99 -7.38 3.28
C ALA A 84 13.55 -6.09 3.88
N MET A 85 12.69 -5.11 4.15
CA MET A 85 13.08 -3.73 4.47
C MET A 85 12.99 -3.40 5.96
N ALA A 86 12.43 -4.29 6.77
CA ALA A 86 12.35 -4.17 8.24
C ALA A 86 11.88 -2.78 8.73
N PRO A 87 10.74 -2.24 8.23
CA PRO A 87 10.16 -1.01 8.75
C PRO A 87 9.85 -1.16 10.24
N LYS A 88 9.90 -0.04 10.97
CA LYS A 88 9.53 0.05 12.39
C LYS A 88 8.14 0.63 12.58
N TYR A 89 7.77 1.58 11.72
CA TYR A 89 6.53 2.36 11.81
C TYR A 89 5.70 2.14 10.55
N ILE A 90 4.38 2.31 10.66
CA ILE A 90 3.48 2.25 9.49
C ILE A 90 3.58 3.60 8.76
N SER A 91 3.26 4.69 9.47
CA SER A 91 3.22 6.06 8.95
C SER A 91 4.22 6.98 9.68
N ILE A 92 4.41 8.18 9.13
CA ILE A 92 5.25 9.21 9.76
C ILE A 92 4.67 9.63 11.12
N ASP A 93 3.35 9.63 11.26
CA ASP A 93 2.68 10.01 12.51
C ASP A 93 2.92 8.99 13.64
N ASP A 94 3.26 7.74 13.30
CA ASP A 94 3.61 6.69 14.26
C ASP A 94 5.09 6.74 14.69
N LYS A 95 5.91 7.56 14.01
CA LYS A 95 7.36 7.58 14.21
C LYS A 95 7.73 8.27 15.52
N ASP A 96 8.54 7.59 16.33
CA ASP A 96 9.06 8.17 17.57
C ASP A 96 9.92 9.42 17.28
N SER A 97 9.73 10.47 18.08
CA SER A 97 10.37 11.78 17.87
C SER A 97 11.89 11.77 18.03
N ASP A 98 12.45 10.75 18.67
CA ASP A 98 13.88 10.52 18.89
C ASP A 98 14.50 9.55 17.87
N ASP A 99 13.72 9.00 16.94
CA ASP A 99 14.25 8.16 15.85
C ASP A 99 14.70 9.04 14.67
N ASP A 100 16.00 9.31 14.60
CA ASP A 100 16.62 10.13 13.53
C ASP A 100 16.83 9.37 12.19
N ASN A 101 16.40 8.10 12.08
CA ASN A 101 16.59 7.36 10.83
C ASN A 101 15.71 7.96 9.70
N PRO A 102 16.18 7.94 8.44
CA PRO A 102 15.38 8.44 7.31
C PRO A 102 14.04 7.72 7.19
N ASP A 103 12.96 8.46 6.89
CA ASP A 103 11.61 7.89 6.82
C ASP A 103 11.52 6.75 5.79
N ALA A 104 12.17 6.91 4.64
CA ALA A 104 12.28 5.89 3.60
C ALA A 104 13.00 4.58 4.04
N GLN A 105 13.57 4.53 5.25
CA GLN A 105 14.16 3.32 5.83
C GLN A 105 13.27 2.72 6.92
N VAL A 106 12.63 3.53 7.76
CA VAL A 106 11.92 3.04 8.97
C VAL A 106 10.40 3.14 8.91
N VAL A 107 9.83 3.92 7.99
CA VAL A 107 8.38 4.10 7.84
C VAL A 107 7.89 3.34 6.61
N LEU A 108 7.07 2.30 6.81
CA LEU A 108 6.60 1.41 5.75
C LEU A 108 6.00 2.16 4.56
N LEU A 109 5.13 3.13 4.82
CA LEU A 109 4.44 3.89 3.76
C LEU A 109 5.40 4.73 2.89
N GLU A 110 6.51 5.19 3.47
CA GLU A 110 7.53 6.01 2.79
C GLU A 110 8.61 5.18 2.10
N GLN A 111 8.65 3.87 2.36
CA GLN A 111 9.66 3.01 1.76
C GLN A 111 9.46 2.88 0.24
N PRO A 112 10.54 2.91 -0.55
CA PRO A 112 10.48 2.53 -1.95
C PRO A 112 10.11 1.05 -2.06
N TYR A 113 9.27 0.74 -3.04
CA TYR A 113 8.82 -0.62 -3.26
C TYR A 113 9.96 -1.48 -3.82
N ILE A 114 10.20 -2.64 -3.19
CA ILE A 114 11.33 -3.52 -3.55
C ILE A 114 11.31 -4.06 -4.99
N LYS A 115 10.15 -4.17 -5.64
CA LYS A 115 10.10 -4.59 -7.06
C LYS A 115 10.16 -3.42 -8.05
N ASP A 116 9.83 -2.21 -7.62
CA ASP A 116 9.86 -0.99 -8.44
C ASP A 116 10.09 0.23 -7.55
N SER A 117 11.34 0.68 -7.47
CA SER A 117 11.73 1.80 -6.61
C SER A 117 11.22 3.17 -7.10
N SER A 118 10.54 3.24 -8.25
CA SER A 118 9.87 4.46 -8.70
C SER A 118 8.55 4.72 -7.95
N LYS A 119 8.06 3.74 -7.19
CA LYS A 119 6.85 3.84 -6.36
C LYS A 119 7.17 3.59 -4.90
N SER A 120 6.43 4.24 -4.02
CA SER A 120 6.39 3.93 -2.59
C SER A 120 5.31 2.88 -2.28
N ILE A 121 5.33 2.31 -1.07
CA ILE A 121 4.23 1.46 -0.58
C ILE A 121 2.93 2.26 -0.45
N HIS A 122 3.01 3.53 -0.04
CA HIS A 122 1.86 4.42 -0.02
C HIS A 122 1.22 4.53 -1.42
N ASP A 123 2.01 4.67 -2.48
CA ASP A 123 1.49 4.75 -3.85
C ASP A 123 0.75 3.48 -4.25
N LEU A 124 1.26 2.29 -3.92
CA LEU A 124 0.59 1.02 -4.22
C LEU A 124 -0.77 0.92 -3.53
N ILE A 125 -0.85 1.35 -2.27
CA ILE A 125 -2.09 1.37 -1.50
C ILE A 125 -3.08 2.37 -2.10
N GLN A 126 -2.63 3.58 -2.45
CA GLN A 126 -3.48 4.59 -3.08
C GLN A 126 -3.98 4.16 -4.46
N GLU A 127 -3.14 3.49 -5.25
CA GLU A 127 -3.52 2.89 -6.55
C GLU A 127 -4.64 1.86 -6.37
N LEU A 128 -4.51 0.94 -5.42
CA LEU A 128 -5.54 -0.06 -5.16
C LEU A 128 -6.81 0.59 -4.61
N ALA A 129 -6.71 1.49 -3.63
CA ALA A 129 -7.84 2.19 -3.04
C ALA A 129 -8.63 2.99 -4.10
N ALA A 130 -7.93 3.65 -5.03
CA ALA A 130 -8.54 4.33 -6.16
C ALA A 130 -9.26 3.35 -7.10
N LYS A 131 -8.64 2.21 -7.40
CA LYS A 131 -9.19 1.16 -8.29
C LYS A 131 -10.45 0.52 -7.72
N VAL A 132 -10.46 0.18 -6.43
CA VAL A 132 -11.56 -0.55 -5.77
C VAL A 132 -12.64 0.38 -5.21
N GLY A 133 -12.31 1.66 -5.00
CA GLY A 133 -13.24 2.66 -4.49
C GLY A 133 -13.46 2.62 -2.98
N GLU A 134 -12.65 1.85 -2.25
CA GLU A 134 -12.70 1.70 -0.79
C GLU A 134 -11.44 2.25 -0.14
N ASN A 135 -11.51 2.54 1.16
CA ASN A 135 -10.33 2.70 1.97
C ASN A 135 -9.53 1.38 2.03
N VAL A 136 -8.23 1.45 1.76
CA VAL A 136 -7.30 0.34 1.96
C VAL A 136 -6.16 0.85 2.82
N ARG A 137 -5.81 0.11 3.88
CA ARG A 137 -4.71 0.51 4.77
C ARG A 137 -4.04 -0.68 5.44
N VAL A 138 -2.77 -0.51 5.78
CA VAL A 138 -2.07 -1.44 6.68
C VAL A 138 -2.53 -1.13 8.10
N VAL A 139 -3.12 -2.12 8.78
CA VAL A 139 -3.59 -1.98 10.17
C VAL A 139 -2.45 -2.25 11.14
N ARG A 140 -1.64 -3.28 10.85
CA ARG A 140 -0.45 -3.65 11.63
C ARG A 140 0.42 -4.60 10.84
N PHE A 141 1.67 -4.70 11.27
CA PHE A 141 2.56 -5.76 10.83
C PHE A 141 3.43 -6.26 11.98
N SER A 142 4.02 -7.43 11.79
CA SER A 142 5.06 -7.99 12.64
C SER A 142 6.11 -8.64 11.76
N ARG A 143 7.37 -8.51 12.13
CA ARG A 143 8.50 -9.12 11.46
C ARG A 143 9.31 -9.90 12.48
N LEU A 144 9.76 -11.08 12.10
CA LEU A 144 10.64 -11.92 12.89
C LEU A 144 11.86 -12.27 12.04
N GLY A 145 13.05 -12.06 12.60
CA GLY A 145 14.31 -12.57 12.07
C GLY A 145 14.99 -13.49 13.08
N LEU A 146 15.56 -14.58 12.59
CA LEU A 146 16.29 -15.53 13.43
C LEU A 146 17.55 -14.85 14.00
N GLY A 147 17.52 -14.56 15.31
CA GLY A 147 18.63 -13.96 16.05
C GLY A 147 18.60 -12.43 16.11
N GLU A 148 17.48 -11.81 15.76
CA GLU A 148 17.21 -10.37 15.94
C GLU A 148 16.57 -10.07 17.30
#